data_AF-A0A813A0F9-F1
#
_entry.id   AF-A0A813A0F9-F1
#
_cell.length_a   1.000
_cell.length_b   1.000
_cell.length_c   1.000
_cell.angle_alpha   90.00
_cell.angle_beta   90.00
_cell.angle_gamma   90.00
#
_symmetry.space_group_name_H-M   'P 1'
#
loop_
_entity.id
_entity.type
_entity.pdbx_description
1 polymer ?
#
loop_
_entity_poly.entity_id
_entity_poly.type
_entity_poly.pdbx_seq_one_letter_code
_entity_poly.pdbx_strand_id
1 'polypeptide(L)'
;MRVRIDHRFLKNYERLADKDGWIERAFVNYYAGAPDGKHTKMSEELVRSVHLFSNEPIIVFHLGSLTPDDWTASRFPRLLLMHVSPLGPAVPRSFNFNKIRSFLLARVRVGVELDSDQFVAPGVDYMFNMTQREITKDYPIPILPVHYFSFTQKDAPSNIWWRRFCTDPPHCERHSMRWSHAHPTWTFWALPWIGTWLRRILRDETLPEAPNMGALRVADIPEDEDMLNVAAWEDKVTKQWCKFDNDRTEFEEMIRWNPGNANKCPSGTGCSNIMADMRFYPKGAAKAHFTAHNAKDPVETKRWIDRINDRYQKGLYPTKIIIYQGKLFATGEELRAKYPELPCLL
;
A
#
# COMPACT_ATOMS: atom_id res chain seq x y z
N MET A 1 4.71 -1.91 -24.64
CA MET A 1 5.36 -2.34 -23.39
C MET A 1 5.42 -3.86 -23.40
N ARG A 2 6.58 -4.48 -23.17
CA ARG A 2 6.73 -5.94 -23.14
C ARG A 2 6.97 -6.39 -21.70
N VAL A 3 6.12 -7.26 -21.19
CA VAL A 3 6.31 -7.98 -19.92
C VAL A 3 6.73 -9.39 -20.28
N ARG A 4 7.76 -9.91 -19.62
CA ARG A 4 8.21 -11.29 -19.79
C ARG A 4 8.16 -12.01 -18.45
N ILE A 5 7.47 -13.14 -18.40
CA ILE A 5 7.48 -14.00 -17.21
C ILE A 5 8.87 -14.66 -17.12
N ASP A 6 9.44 -14.69 -15.93
CA ASP A 6 10.66 -15.45 -15.70
C ASP A 6 10.39 -16.95 -15.90
N HIS A 7 11.18 -17.59 -16.76
CA HIS A 7 11.01 -19.00 -17.12
C HIS A 7 10.92 -19.95 -15.91
N ARG A 8 11.61 -19.62 -14.80
CA ARG A 8 11.56 -20.41 -13.55
C ARG A 8 10.17 -20.44 -12.92
N PHE A 9 9.33 -19.46 -13.23
CA PHE A 9 7.99 -19.26 -12.65
C PHE A 9 6.86 -19.45 -13.68
N LEU A 10 7.15 -19.92 -14.90
CA LEU A 10 6.14 -20.13 -15.94
C LEU A 10 5.02 -21.07 -15.49
N LYS A 11 5.37 -22.19 -14.83
CA LYS A 11 4.38 -23.13 -14.28
C LYS A 11 3.52 -22.53 -13.17
N ASN A 12 4.06 -21.60 -12.38
CA ASN A 12 3.26 -20.88 -11.40
C ASN A 12 2.23 -20.00 -12.11
N TYR A 13 2.64 -19.31 -13.18
CA TYR A 13 1.74 -18.47 -13.97
C TYR A 13 0.62 -19.30 -14.61
N GLU A 14 0.95 -20.41 -15.27
CA GLU A 14 -0.01 -21.33 -15.89
C GLU A 14 -1.03 -21.90 -14.89
N ARG A 15 -0.63 -22.07 -13.62
CA ARG A 15 -1.51 -22.56 -12.55
C ARG A 15 -2.37 -21.46 -11.93
N LEU A 16 -1.86 -20.23 -11.84
CA LEU A 16 -2.48 -19.14 -11.08
C LEU A 16 -3.33 -18.21 -11.96
N ALA A 17 -2.97 -18.05 -13.23
CA ALA A 17 -3.71 -17.22 -14.17
C ALA A 17 -4.79 -18.03 -14.89
N ASP A 18 -5.91 -17.39 -15.21
CA ASP A 18 -6.93 -17.97 -16.07
C ASP A 18 -6.54 -17.94 -17.55
N LYS A 19 -7.44 -18.43 -18.41
CA LYS A 19 -7.25 -18.50 -19.87
C LYS A 19 -6.95 -17.14 -20.53
N ASP A 20 -7.38 -16.04 -19.92
CA ASP A 20 -7.20 -14.68 -20.42
C ASP A 20 -5.97 -14.00 -19.77
N GLY A 21 -5.26 -14.73 -18.91
CA GLY A 21 -4.09 -14.27 -18.19
C GLY A 21 -4.42 -13.42 -16.96
N TRP A 22 -5.65 -13.49 -16.44
CA TRP A 22 -6.04 -12.78 -15.22
C TRP A 22 -5.84 -13.66 -13.98
N ILE A 23 -5.38 -13.03 -12.91
CA ILE A 23 -5.22 -13.66 -11.59
C ILE A 23 -6.30 -13.10 -10.67
N GLU A 24 -6.94 -13.96 -9.88
CA GLU A 24 -8.10 -13.56 -9.06
C GLU A 24 -7.71 -12.53 -7.99
N ARG A 25 -6.73 -12.86 -7.16
CA ARG A 25 -6.20 -12.02 -6.09
C ARG A 25 -4.68 -12.15 -6.09
N ALA A 26 -3.98 -11.04 -5.91
CA ALA A 26 -2.55 -11.09 -5.67
C ALA A 26 -2.04 -9.83 -4.97
N PHE A 27 -0.97 -10.00 -4.21
CA PHE A 27 -0.10 -8.87 -3.88
C PHE A 27 0.71 -8.48 -5.11
N VAL A 28 0.99 -7.19 -5.25
CA VAL A 28 1.79 -6.66 -6.36
C VAL A 28 2.90 -5.81 -5.80
N ASN A 29 4.14 -6.16 -6.17
CA ASN A 29 5.35 -5.44 -5.83
C ASN A 29 6.13 -5.09 -7.11
N TYR A 30 7.00 -4.10 -7.02
CA TYR A 30 7.96 -3.76 -8.06
C TYR A 30 9.30 -3.39 -7.43
N TYR A 31 10.41 -3.63 -8.13
CA TYR A 31 11.72 -3.15 -7.70
C TYR A 31 12.74 -3.13 -8.84
N ALA A 32 13.78 -2.32 -8.68
CA ALA A 32 15.02 -2.42 -9.45
C ALA A 32 16.20 -2.69 -8.51
N GLY A 33 17.14 -3.51 -8.95
CA GLY A 33 18.33 -3.82 -8.17
C GLY A 33 19.12 -4.98 -8.77
N ALA A 34 20.41 -5.02 -8.43
CA ALA A 34 21.26 -6.18 -8.65
C ALA A 34 20.84 -7.35 -7.73
N PRO A 35 21.13 -8.61 -8.08
CA PRO A 35 20.75 -9.79 -7.27
C PRO A 35 21.12 -9.70 -5.78
N ASP A 36 22.28 -9.14 -5.46
CA ASP A 36 22.79 -8.97 -4.09
C ASP A 36 22.46 -7.60 -3.46
N GLY A 37 21.77 -6.75 -4.21
CA GLY A 37 21.43 -5.38 -3.82
C GLY A 37 20.40 -5.31 -2.69
N LYS A 38 20.39 -4.15 -2.01
CA LYS A 38 19.50 -3.89 -0.87
C LYS A 38 18.02 -4.11 -1.22
N HIS A 39 17.53 -3.51 -2.32
CA HIS A 39 16.13 -3.64 -2.74
C HIS A 39 15.73 -5.07 -3.07
N THR A 40 16.63 -5.87 -3.66
CA THR A 40 16.39 -7.29 -3.93
C THR A 40 16.23 -8.08 -2.63
N LYS A 41 17.09 -7.85 -1.64
CA LYS A 41 17.00 -8.49 -0.33
C LYS A 41 15.76 -8.06 0.45
N MET A 42 15.35 -6.80 0.34
CA MET A 42 14.08 -6.33 0.92
C MET A 42 12.88 -7.02 0.26
N SER A 43 12.83 -7.06 -1.08
CA SER A 43 11.79 -7.78 -1.82
C SER A 43 11.77 -9.29 -1.52
N GLU A 44 12.91 -9.91 -1.26
CA GLU A 44 12.96 -11.32 -0.86
C GLU A 44 12.25 -11.55 0.47
N GLU A 45 12.48 -10.72 1.48
CA GLU A 45 11.81 -10.83 2.77
C GLU A 45 10.31 -10.51 2.66
N LEU A 46 9.91 -9.58 1.79
CA LEU A 46 8.51 -9.36 1.43
C LEU A 46 7.90 -10.66 0.86
N VAL A 47 8.49 -11.23 -0.19
CA VAL A 47 8.02 -12.48 -0.81
C VAL A 47 7.93 -13.60 0.21
N ARG A 48 8.95 -13.74 1.06
CA ARG A 48 8.99 -14.73 2.13
C ARG A 48 7.85 -14.53 3.13
N SER A 49 7.57 -13.30 3.56
CA SER A 49 6.47 -13.01 4.47
C SER A 49 5.10 -13.36 3.88
N VAL A 50 4.88 -13.09 2.58
CA VAL A 50 3.64 -13.51 1.88
C VAL A 50 3.50 -15.02 1.90
N HIS A 51 4.58 -15.77 1.66
CA HIS A 51 4.53 -17.23 1.68
C HIS A 51 4.26 -17.82 3.08
N LEU A 52 4.60 -17.09 4.14
CA LEU A 52 4.37 -17.50 5.52
C LEU A 52 2.95 -17.16 6.01
N PHE A 53 2.38 -16.04 5.58
CA PHE A 53 1.18 -15.47 6.20
C PHE A 53 -0.03 -15.31 5.26
N SER A 54 0.11 -15.68 4.00
CA SER A 54 -0.96 -15.61 3.01
C SER A 54 -1.02 -16.86 2.13
N ASN A 55 -2.23 -17.19 1.69
CA ASN A 55 -2.47 -18.19 0.66
C ASN A 55 -2.49 -17.61 -0.77
N GLU A 56 -2.51 -16.29 -0.90
CA GLU A 56 -2.57 -15.58 -2.17
C GLU A 56 -1.17 -15.43 -2.79
N PRO A 57 -1.07 -15.34 -4.13
CA PRO A 57 0.20 -15.12 -4.80
C PRO A 57 0.72 -13.70 -4.64
N ILE A 58 2.03 -13.55 -4.87
CA ILE A 58 2.69 -12.25 -5.06
C ILE A 58 3.27 -12.16 -6.46
N ILE A 59 2.94 -11.08 -7.16
CA ILE A 59 3.53 -10.72 -8.45
C ILE A 59 4.61 -9.68 -8.20
N VAL A 60 5.83 -9.98 -8.62
CA VAL A 60 6.97 -9.09 -8.49
C VAL A 60 7.43 -8.63 -9.87
N PHE A 61 7.36 -7.34 -10.11
CA PHE A 61 7.87 -6.69 -11.31
C PHE A 61 9.32 -6.26 -11.10
N HIS A 62 10.25 -7.00 -11.67
CA HIS A 62 11.67 -6.65 -11.68
C HIS A 62 12.00 -5.77 -12.89
N LEU A 63 12.63 -4.63 -12.60
CA LEU A 63 13.02 -3.63 -13.59
C LEU A 63 14.53 -3.60 -13.89
N GLY A 64 15.27 -4.58 -13.36
CA GLY A 64 16.70 -4.76 -13.64
C GLY A 64 16.96 -5.87 -14.66
N SER A 65 18.24 -6.26 -14.76
CA SER A 65 18.68 -7.28 -15.72
C SER A 65 18.76 -8.69 -15.14
N LEU A 66 19.08 -8.82 -13.85
CA LEU A 66 19.33 -10.10 -13.18
C LEU A 66 18.62 -10.16 -11.82
N THR A 67 18.18 -11.35 -11.47
CA THR A 67 17.55 -11.67 -10.18
C THR A 67 18.33 -12.82 -9.52
N PRO A 68 18.18 -13.05 -8.20
CA PRO A 68 18.89 -14.13 -7.52
C PRO A 68 18.58 -15.50 -8.14
N ASP A 69 19.60 -16.35 -8.30
CA ASP A 69 19.45 -17.68 -8.90
C ASP A 69 18.63 -18.63 -8.04
N ASP A 70 18.65 -18.43 -6.72
CA ASP A 70 17.93 -19.20 -5.73
C ASP A 70 16.44 -18.81 -5.59
N TRP A 71 15.98 -17.78 -6.32
CA TRP A 71 14.56 -17.53 -6.50
C TRP A 71 13.99 -18.53 -7.51
N THR A 72 13.47 -19.63 -6.97
CA THR A 72 12.91 -20.73 -7.74
C THR A 72 11.46 -21.00 -7.36
N ALA A 73 10.69 -21.62 -8.26
CA ALA A 73 9.31 -22.02 -7.96
C ALA A 73 9.21 -23.08 -6.85
N SER A 74 10.27 -23.84 -6.56
CA SER A 74 10.29 -24.76 -5.41
C SER A 74 10.44 -24.00 -4.09
N ARG A 75 11.27 -22.96 -4.04
CA ARG A 75 11.43 -22.10 -2.87
C ARG A 75 10.22 -21.18 -2.65
N PHE A 76 9.70 -20.60 -3.74
CA PHE A 76 8.59 -19.65 -3.73
C PHE A 76 7.46 -20.10 -4.68
N PRO A 77 6.64 -21.08 -4.27
CA PRO A 77 5.61 -21.68 -5.12
C PRO A 77 4.44 -20.75 -5.45
N ARG A 78 4.31 -19.59 -4.80
CA ARG A 78 3.27 -18.59 -5.08
C ARG A 78 3.84 -17.27 -5.60
N LEU A 79 5.13 -17.23 -5.93
CA LEU A 79 5.75 -16.09 -6.61
C LEU A 79 5.52 -16.16 -8.12
N LEU A 80 5.15 -15.00 -8.69
CA LEU A 80 5.19 -14.72 -10.12
C LEU A 80 6.21 -13.60 -10.37
N LEU A 81 7.38 -13.96 -10.90
CA LEU A 81 8.41 -12.99 -11.24
C LEU A 81 8.25 -12.54 -12.70
N MET A 82 8.08 -11.23 -12.88
CA MET A 82 7.90 -10.60 -14.18
C MET A 82 9.01 -9.59 -14.45
N HIS A 83 9.61 -9.67 -15.64
CA HIS A 83 10.65 -8.76 -16.12
C HIS A 83 10.04 -7.68 -17.00
N VAL A 84 10.31 -6.40 -16.70
CA VAL A 84 9.81 -5.27 -17.47
C VAL A 84 10.86 -4.17 -17.55
N SER A 85 11.13 -3.64 -18.73
CA SER A 85 12.02 -2.48 -18.89
C SER A 85 11.50 -1.27 -18.10
N PRO A 86 12.34 -0.48 -17.41
CA PRO A 86 11.91 0.73 -16.72
C PRO A 86 11.26 1.72 -17.69
N LEU A 87 10.44 2.65 -17.16
CA LEU A 87 10.01 3.81 -17.92
C LEU A 87 11.25 4.51 -18.53
N GLY A 88 11.18 4.76 -19.84
CA GLY A 88 12.34 5.22 -20.60
C GLY A 88 12.71 6.68 -20.32
N PRO A 89 13.95 7.08 -20.65
CA PRO A 89 14.46 8.44 -20.36
C PRO A 89 13.74 9.54 -21.15
N ALA A 90 13.03 9.18 -22.23
CA ALA A 90 12.27 10.13 -23.05
C ALA A 90 11.14 10.84 -22.28
N VAL A 91 10.72 10.30 -21.13
CA VAL A 91 9.75 10.93 -20.23
C VAL A 91 10.37 10.93 -18.83
N PRO A 92 11.18 11.95 -18.47
CA PRO A 92 11.87 11.98 -17.19
C PRO A 92 10.83 12.10 -16.07
N ARG A 93 10.60 10.99 -15.38
CA ARG A 93 9.64 10.84 -14.29
C ARG A 93 10.29 10.05 -13.17
N SER A 94 9.79 10.23 -11.95
CA SER A 94 10.22 9.43 -10.80
C SER A 94 10.17 7.93 -11.14
N PHE A 95 11.17 7.20 -10.66
CA PHE A 95 11.20 5.74 -10.78
C PHE A 95 9.93 5.10 -10.19
N ASN A 96 9.32 5.74 -9.19
CA ASN A 96 8.15 5.25 -8.49
C ASN A 96 6.90 5.16 -9.38
N PHE A 97 6.84 5.84 -10.54
CA PHE A 97 5.74 5.61 -11.50
C PHE A 97 5.77 4.21 -12.14
N ASN A 98 6.86 3.45 -12.01
CA ASN A 98 6.86 2.03 -12.31
C ASN A 98 5.95 1.23 -11.37
N LYS A 99 5.71 1.70 -10.14
CA LYS A 99 4.70 1.16 -9.20
C LYS A 99 3.32 1.18 -9.84
N ILE A 100 2.87 2.36 -10.26
CA ILE A 100 1.55 2.54 -10.89
C ILE A 100 1.43 1.73 -12.19
N ARG A 101 2.51 1.68 -12.96
CA ARG A 101 2.58 0.84 -14.16
C ARG A 101 2.41 -0.65 -13.82
N SER A 102 2.98 -1.12 -12.71
CA SER A 102 2.86 -2.52 -12.27
C SER A 102 1.40 -2.92 -12.02
N PHE A 103 0.57 -2.02 -11.49
CA PHE A 103 -0.86 -2.32 -11.22
C PHE A 103 -1.60 -2.70 -12.50
N LEU A 104 -1.33 -1.96 -13.58
CA LEU A 104 -1.94 -2.16 -14.89
C LEU A 104 -1.40 -3.40 -15.60
N LEU A 105 -0.12 -3.74 -15.36
CA LEU A 105 0.53 -4.89 -15.97
C LEU A 105 0.21 -6.20 -15.25
N ALA A 106 -0.16 -6.14 -13.96
CA ALA A 106 -0.39 -7.30 -13.10
C ALA A 106 -1.54 -8.21 -13.56
N ARG A 107 -2.55 -7.65 -14.26
CA ARG A 107 -3.79 -8.36 -14.64
C ARG A 107 -4.42 -9.10 -13.45
N VAL A 108 -4.53 -8.41 -12.33
CA VAL A 108 -5.18 -8.93 -11.12
C VAL A 108 -6.60 -8.38 -11.02
N ARG A 109 -7.57 -9.23 -10.68
CA ARG A 109 -8.95 -8.78 -10.44
C ARG A 109 -9.08 -8.04 -9.11
N VAL A 110 -8.26 -8.41 -8.13
CA VAL A 110 -8.11 -7.72 -6.85
C VAL A 110 -6.64 -7.64 -6.52
N GLY A 111 -6.12 -6.42 -6.39
CA GLY A 111 -4.73 -6.16 -6.07
C GLY A 111 -4.56 -5.48 -4.72
N VAL A 112 -3.49 -5.87 -4.03
CA VAL A 112 -2.95 -5.15 -2.88
C VAL A 112 -1.51 -4.78 -3.22
N GLU A 113 -1.23 -3.49 -3.25
CA GLU A 113 0.13 -3.00 -3.46
C GLU A 113 0.98 -3.24 -2.21
N LEU A 114 2.23 -3.67 -2.41
CA LEU A 114 3.25 -3.71 -1.37
C LEU A 114 4.60 -3.21 -1.92
N ASP A 115 5.18 -2.22 -1.27
CA ASP A 115 6.53 -1.73 -1.52
C ASP A 115 7.60 -2.71 -1.02
N SER A 116 8.82 -2.64 -1.57
CA SER A 116 9.89 -3.58 -1.22
C SER A 116 10.31 -3.53 0.24
N ASP A 117 10.19 -2.37 0.90
CA ASP A 117 10.47 -2.21 2.33
C ASP A 117 9.23 -2.48 3.20
N GLN A 118 8.33 -3.34 2.72
CA GLN A 118 7.23 -3.89 3.50
C GLN A 118 7.40 -5.39 3.79
N PHE A 119 6.72 -5.84 4.84
CA PHE A 119 6.42 -7.25 5.04
C PHE A 119 4.97 -7.41 5.48
N VAL A 120 4.36 -8.57 5.22
CA VAL A 120 3.00 -8.88 5.66
C VAL A 120 3.00 -9.70 6.96
N ALA A 121 1.86 -9.75 7.63
CA ALA A 121 1.66 -10.48 8.88
C ALA A 121 0.37 -11.33 8.85
N PRO A 122 0.14 -12.23 9.82
CA PRO A 122 -1.06 -13.07 9.87
C PRO A 122 -2.36 -12.25 9.75
N GLY A 123 -3.29 -12.73 8.92
CA GLY A 123 -4.58 -12.08 8.68
C GLY A 123 -4.60 -11.07 7.52
N VAL A 124 -3.46 -10.84 6.84
CA VAL A 124 -3.35 -9.91 5.70
C VAL A 124 -4.37 -10.19 4.58
N ASP A 125 -4.79 -11.44 4.38
CA ASP A 125 -5.76 -11.82 3.34
C ASP A 125 -7.13 -11.14 3.50
N TYR A 126 -7.43 -10.64 4.69
CA TYR A 126 -8.61 -9.82 4.95
C TYR A 126 -8.69 -8.58 4.04
N MET A 127 -7.54 -8.02 3.63
CA MET A 127 -7.46 -6.89 2.71
C MET A 127 -8.12 -7.17 1.36
N PHE A 128 -8.00 -8.39 0.82
CA PHE A 128 -8.65 -8.74 -0.46
C PHE A 128 -10.17 -8.74 -0.35
N ASN A 129 -10.70 -9.28 0.75
CA ASN A 129 -12.15 -9.33 0.99
C ASN A 129 -12.74 -7.93 1.12
N MET A 130 -12.09 -7.05 1.90
CA MET A 130 -12.49 -5.64 2.02
C MET A 130 -12.42 -4.91 0.68
N THR A 131 -11.35 -5.13 -0.07
CA THR A 131 -11.14 -4.49 -1.38
C THR A 131 -12.25 -4.85 -2.37
N GLN A 132 -12.63 -6.13 -2.45
CA GLN A 132 -13.74 -6.57 -3.29
C GLN A 132 -15.09 -5.99 -2.88
N ARG A 133 -15.32 -5.84 -1.56
CA ARG A 133 -16.55 -5.26 -1.03
C ARG A 133 -16.68 -3.78 -1.37
N GLU A 134 -15.60 -3.02 -1.24
CA GLU A 134 -15.66 -1.56 -1.28
C GLU A 134 -15.42 -0.94 -2.65
N ILE A 135 -14.71 -1.64 -3.54
CA ILE A 135 -14.34 -1.16 -4.87
C ILE A 135 -15.10 -1.97 -5.91
N THR A 136 -16.23 -1.42 -6.33
CA THR A 136 -17.17 -2.05 -7.24
C THR A 136 -17.28 -1.25 -8.53
N LYS A 137 -18.18 -1.65 -9.43
CA LYS A 137 -18.52 -0.84 -10.60
C LYS A 137 -19.05 0.55 -10.23
N ASP A 138 -19.75 0.66 -9.08
CA ASP A 138 -20.34 1.91 -8.60
C ASP A 138 -19.32 2.78 -7.86
N TYR A 139 -18.19 2.18 -7.44
CA TYR A 139 -17.03 2.89 -6.88
C TYR A 139 -15.74 2.41 -7.55
N PRO A 140 -15.45 2.83 -8.79
CA PRO A 140 -14.34 2.30 -9.60
C PRO A 140 -13.03 3.06 -9.34
N ILE A 141 -12.67 3.27 -8.08
CA ILE A 141 -11.50 4.07 -7.67
C ILE A 141 -10.68 3.27 -6.63
N PRO A 142 -9.34 3.22 -6.73
CA PRO A 142 -8.53 2.55 -5.72
C PRO A 142 -8.69 3.23 -4.36
N ILE A 143 -8.61 2.46 -3.28
CA ILE A 143 -8.68 3.00 -1.92
C ILE A 143 -7.28 2.94 -1.31
N LEU A 144 -6.83 4.05 -0.75
CA LEU A 144 -5.50 4.23 -0.19
C LEU A 144 -5.54 4.19 1.35
N PRO A 145 -4.49 3.70 2.03
CA PRO A 145 -4.37 3.80 3.47
C PRO A 145 -4.03 5.22 3.89
N VAL A 146 -4.67 5.67 4.97
CA VAL A 146 -4.35 6.96 5.60
C VAL A 146 -2.86 7.04 5.95
N HIS A 147 -2.24 8.18 5.65
CA HIS A 147 -0.84 8.41 5.98
C HIS A 147 -0.69 8.84 7.45
N TYR A 148 0.42 8.45 8.11
CA TYR A 148 0.66 8.81 9.51
C TYR A 148 0.98 10.30 9.70
N PHE A 149 1.70 10.91 8.75
CA PHE A 149 1.80 12.37 8.63
C PHE A 149 0.44 12.97 8.25
N SER A 150 0.03 14.01 8.97
CA SER A 150 -0.87 15.01 8.42
C SER A 150 -0.01 15.89 7.52
N PHE A 151 0.14 15.56 6.24
CA PHE A 151 0.90 16.40 5.33
C PHE A 151 0.34 17.83 5.43
N THR A 152 1.17 18.79 5.83
CA THR A 152 0.77 20.18 6.01
C THR A 152 1.48 21.06 4.99
N GLN A 153 0.99 22.29 4.82
CA GLN A 153 1.67 23.28 3.97
C GLN A 153 3.13 23.55 4.39
N LYS A 154 3.55 23.22 5.62
CA LYS A 154 4.95 23.34 6.05
C LYS A 154 5.89 22.34 5.35
N ASP A 155 5.34 21.22 4.89
CA ASP A 155 6.10 20.12 4.30
C ASP A 155 6.31 20.31 2.79
N ALA A 156 5.52 21.19 2.15
CA ALA A 156 5.65 21.52 0.72
C ALA A 156 5.14 22.93 0.35
N PRO A 157 5.60 24.02 1.01
CA PRO A 157 5.05 25.37 0.80
C PRO A 157 5.22 25.89 -0.63
N SER A 158 6.21 25.38 -1.36
CA SER A 158 6.54 25.77 -2.73
C SER A 158 5.85 24.91 -3.80
N ASN A 159 5.28 23.75 -3.46
CA ASN A 159 4.72 22.85 -4.46
C ASN A 159 3.43 23.40 -5.07
N ILE A 160 3.43 23.61 -6.38
CA ILE A 160 2.29 24.18 -7.12
C ILE A 160 1.05 23.29 -7.03
N TRP A 161 1.24 21.98 -7.05
CA TRP A 161 0.16 21.01 -6.95
C TRP A 161 -0.51 21.05 -5.57
N TRP A 162 0.24 21.24 -4.48
CA TRP A 162 -0.34 21.33 -3.13
C TRP A 162 -1.18 22.61 -2.98
N ARG A 163 -0.63 23.75 -3.42
CA ARG A 163 -1.31 25.05 -3.35
C ARG A 163 -2.61 25.09 -4.16
N ARG A 164 -2.74 24.27 -5.21
CA ARG A 164 -4.00 24.12 -5.95
C ARG A 164 -5.14 23.61 -5.06
N PHE A 165 -4.86 22.73 -4.09
CA PHE A 165 -5.88 22.14 -3.22
C PHE A 165 -5.90 22.70 -1.78
N CYS A 166 -4.84 23.39 -1.35
CA CYS A 166 -4.82 24.06 -0.05
C CYS A 166 -4.26 25.49 -0.13
N THR A 167 -5.17 26.47 -0.10
CA THR A 167 -4.85 27.90 -0.07
C THR A 167 -4.89 28.51 1.33
N ASP A 168 -5.60 27.89 2.28
CA ASP A 168 -5.77 28.39 3.65
C ASP A 168 -5.63 27.25 4.68
N PRO A 169 -4.40 26.82 5.03
CA PRO A 169 -4.23 25.79 6.05
C PRO A 169 -4.52 26.33 7.47
N PRO A 170 -5.06 25.50 8.37
CA PRO A 170 -5.31 24.06 8.21
C PRO A 170 -6.63 23.73 7.49
N HIS A 171 -7.40 24.73 7.08
CA HIS A 171 -8.72 24.62 6.46
C HIS A 171 -8.65 24.39 4.94
N CYS A 172 -7.95 23.33 4.53
CA CYS A 172 -7.74 22.97 3.11
C CYS A 172 -9.00 22.36 2.45
N GLU A 173 -10.12 23.07 2.36
CA GLU A 173 -11.46 22.54 2.01
C GLU A 173 -11.51 21.65 0.74
N ARG A 174 -10.60 21.83 -0.21
CA ARG A 174 -10.56 21.05 -1.45
C ARG A 174 -9.92 19.67 -1.32
N HIS A 175 -9.23 19.38 -0.23
CA HIS A 175 -8.89 17.99 0.09
C HIS A 175 -10.19 17.25 0.41
N SER A 176 -10.59 16.30 -0.42
CA SER A 176 -11.79 15.48 -0.18
C SER A 176 -11.57 14.38 0.86
N MET A 177 -10.31 14.03 1.10
CA MET A 177 -9.85 13.05 2.07
C MET A 177 -8.46 13.44 2.60
N ARG A 178 -8.03 12.84 3.72
CA ARG A 178 -6.69 13.02 4.26
C ARG A 178 -5.61 12.49 3.29
N TRP A 179 -4.40 13.02 3.40
CA TRP A 179 -3.22 12.44 2.74
C TRP A 179 -3.09 10.94 3.00
N SER A 180 -2.75 10.19 1.96
CA SER A 180 -2.66 8.73 1.96
C SER A 180 -1.30 8.25 1.52
N HIS A 181 -0.92 7.07 1.98
CA HIS A 181 0.24 6.37 1.44
C HIS A 181 -0.05 5.83 0.04
N ALA A 182 0.96 5.79 -0.82
CA ALA A 182 0.91 5.17 -2.15
C ALA A 182 0.85 3.63 -2.16
N HIS A 183 0.16 3.02 -1.19
CA HIS A 183 -0.03 1.56 -1.08
C HIS A 183 -1.51 1.17 -1.31
N PRO A 184 -2.09 1.48 -2.47
CA PRO A 184 -3.52 1.28 -2.70
C PRO A 184 -3.90 -0.20 -2.73
N THR A 185 -5.17 -0.45 -2.47
CA THR A 185 -5.83 -1.67 -2.93
C THR A 185 -6.82 -1.33 -4.04
N TRP A 186 -7.06 -2.27 -4.94
CA TRP A 186 -7.94 -2.07 -6.08
C TRP A 186 -8.65 -3.35 -6.51
N THR A 187 -9.81 -3.20 -7.15
CA THR A 187 -10.34 -4.22 -8.05
C THR A 187 -10.12 -3.81 -9.50
N PHE A 188 -10.35 -4.71 -10.46
CA PHE A 188 -10.20 -4.41 -11.88
C PHE A 188 -11.05 -3.19 -12.34
N TRP A 189 -12.13 -2.88 -11.63
CA TRP A 189 -12.96 -1.70 -11.87
C TRP A 189 -12.19 -0.38 -11.76
N ALA A 190 -11.15 -0.33 -10.91
CA ALA A 190 -10.32 0.85 -10.69
C ALA A 190 -9.15 0.99 -11.69
N LEU A 191 -8.86 -0.03 -12.50
CA LEU A 191 -7.76 0.03 -13.47
C LEU A 191 -7.90 1.13 -14.53
N PRO A 192 -9.11 1.45 -15.08
CA PRO A 192 -9.27 2.59 -15.98
C PRO A 192 -8.91 3.94 -15.34
N TRP A 193 -9.24 4.12 -14.06
CA TRP A 193 -8.88 5.31 -13.30
C TRP A 193 -7.36 5.43 -13.15
N ILE A 194 -6.71 4.35 -12.70
CA ILE A 194 -5.25 4.26 -12.58
C ILE A 194 -4.57 4.53 -13.93
N GLY A 195 -5.08 3.91 -15.00
CA GLY A 195 -4.56 4.07 -16.36
C GLY A 195 -4.68 5.49 -16.89
N THR A 196 -5.77 6.19 -16.54
CA THR A 196 -5.98 7.60 -16.92
C THR A 196 -4.93 8.50 -16.28
N TRP A 197 -4.67 8.33 -14.98
CA TRP A 197 -3.70 9.15 -14.27
C TRP A 197 -2.25 8.84 -14.65
N LEU A 198 -1.91 7.56 -14.85
CA LEU A 198 -0.59 7.21 -15.41
C LEU A 198 -0.39 7.81 -16.80
N ARG A 199 -1.41 7.74 -17.68
CA ARG A 199 -1.36 8.35 -19.01
C ARG A 199 -1.14 9.86 -18.92
N ARG A 200 -1.87 10.55 -18.05
CA ARG A 200 -1.74 12.00 -17.83
C ARG A 200 -0.30 12.38 -17.46
N ILE A 201 0.32 11.64 -16.55
CA ILE A 201 1.73 11.85 -16.18
C ILE A 201 2.69 11.61 -17.34
N LEU A 202 2.51 10.51 -18.06
CA LEU A 202 3.43 10.11 -19.12
C LEU A 202 3.33 11.02 -20.35
N ARG A 203 2.16 11.63 -20.59
CA ARG A 203 1.92 12.57 -21.68
C ARG A 203 2.07 14.03 -21.27
N ASP A 204 2.36 14.31 -20.01
CA ASP A 204 2.40 15.67 -19.47
C ASP A 204 1.10 16.44 -19.78
N GLU A 205 -0.04 15.78 -19.54
CA GLU A 205 -1.35 16.42 -19.66
C GLU A 205 -1.49 17.53 -18.60
N THR A 206 -2.33 18.53 -18.85
CA THR A 206 -2.61 19.62 -17.92
C THR A 206 -4.03 19.48 -17.38
N LEU A 207 -4.18 19.54 -16.06
CA LEU A 207 -5.48 19.72 -15.43
C LEU A 207 -5.93 21.17 -15.67
N PRO A 208 -7.18 21.37 -16.14
CA PRO A 208 -7.66 22.71 -16.46
C PRO A 208 -7.73 23.60 -15.21
N GLU A 209 -7.82 24.90 -15.45
CA GLU A 209 -8.23 25.84 -14.41
C GLU A 209 -9.61 25.45 -13.87
N ALA A 210 -9.79 25.57 -12.56
CA ALA A 210 -11.07 25.43 -11.89
C ALA A 210 -11.29 26.66 -10.99
N PRO A 211 -12.51 26.94 -10.51
CA PRO A 211 -12.77 28.12 -9.68
C PRO A 211 -11.77 28.22 -8.51
N ASN A 212 -10.99 29.30 -8.48
CA ASN A 212 -9.94 29.56 -7.50
C ASN A 212 -8.80 28.51 -7.48
N MET A 213 -8.60 27.77 -8.58
CA MET A 213 -7.57 26.75 -8.81
C MET A 213 -6.88 27.03 -10.16
N GLY A 214 -5.63 27.47 -10.15
CA GLY A 214 -4.85 27.62 -11.39
C GLY A 214 -4.55 26.27 -12.05
N ALA A 215 -4.36 26.25 -13.37
CA ALA A 215 -4.02 25.04 -14.11
C ALA A 215 -2.80 24.32 -13.52
N LEU A 216 -2.76 22.99 -13.65
CA LEU A 216 -1.67 22.17 -13.14
C LEU A 216 -1.18 21.21 -14.21
N ARG A 217 0.09 21.35 -14.60
CA ARG A 217 0.75 20.32 -15.42
C ARG A 217 0.94 19.09 -14.55
N VAL A 218 0.48 17.95 -15.04
CA VAL A 218 0.52 16.72 -14.27
C VAL A 218 1.96 16.22 -14.09
N ALA A 219 2.91 16.63 -14.94
CA ALA A 219 4.34 16.38 -14.73
C ALA A 219 4.98 17.17 -13.58
N ASP A 220 4.33 18.22 -13.07
CA ASP A 220 4.81 18.99 -11.92
C ASP A 220 4.53 18.27 -10.58
N ILE A 221 3.86 17.10 -10.64
CA ILE A 221 3.62 16.21 -9.51
C ILE A 221 4.77 15.19 -9.46
N PRO A 222 5.68 15.27 -8.47
CA PRO A 222 6.99 14.63 -8.57
C PRO A 222 6.95 13.12 -8.27
N GLU A 223 6.09 12.67 -7.36
CA GLU A 223 6.04 11.29 -6.89
C GLU A 223 4.68 10.61 -7.12
N ASP A 224 4.67 9.28 -7.06
CA ASP A 224 3.49 8.42 -7.19
C ASP A 224 2.47 8.67 -6.06
N GLU A 225 2.94 8.85 -4.82
CA GLU A 225 2.09 9.23 -3.69
C GLU A 225 1.39 10.56 -3.93
N ASP A 226 2.13 11.56 -4.38
CA ASP A 226 1.58 12.89 -4.67
C ASP A 226 0.52 12.81 -5.76
N MET A 227 0.80 12.04 -6.82
CA MET A 227 -0.14 11.85 -7.91
C MET A 227 -1.42 11.17 -7.45
N LEU A 228 -1.34 10.09 -6.66
CA LEU A 228 -2.54 9.39 -6.22
C LEU A 228 -3.41 10.25 -5.31
N ASN A 229 -2.82 11.09 -4.45
CA ASN A 229 -3.55 12.02 -3.60
C ASN A 229 -4.17 13.17 -4.41
N VAL A 230 -3.41 13.80 -5.32
CA VAL A 230 -3.94 14.83 -6.23
C VAL A 230 -5.09 14.27 -7.08
N ALA A 231 -4.92 13.05 -7.59
CA ALA A 231 -5.93 12.36 -8.37
C ALA A 231 -7.20 12.12 -7.56
N ALA A 232 -7.06 11.64 -6.32
CA ALA A 232 -8.16 11.44 -5.40
C ALA A 232 -8.92 12.75 -5.10
N TRP A 233 -8.21 13.85 -4.88
CA TRP A 233 -8.84 15.14 -4.61
C TRP A 233 -9.51 15.76 -5.83
N GLU A 234 -8.90 15.67 -7.01
CA GLU A 234 -9.49 16.14 -8.26
C GLU A 234 -10.82 15.42 -8.56
N ASP A 235 -10.89 14.12 -8.27
CA ASP A 235 -12.09 13.29 -8.45
C ASP A 235 -12.98 13.23 -7.20
N LYS A 236 -12.72 14.08 -6.19
CA LYS A 236 -13.50 14.23 -4.95
C LYS A 236 -13.73 12.92 -4.17
N VAL A 237 -12.73 12.04 -4.19
CA VAL A 237 -12.70 10.75 -3.51
C VAL A 237 -12.77 10.94 -2.00
N THR A 238 -13.63 10.16 -1.32
CA THR A 238 -13.84 10.27 0.13
C THR A 238 -13.54 8.99 0.91
N LYS A 239 -13.51 7.81 0.27
CA LYS A 239 -13.18 6.56 0.95
C LYS A 239 -11.67 6.46 1.17
N GLN A 240 -11.27 6.01 2.35
CA GLN A 240 -9.89 5.77 2.73
C GLN A 240 -9.83 4.55 3.66
N TRP A 241 -8.81 3.71 3.52
CA TRP A 241 -8.56 2.65 4.49
C TRP A 241 -7.99 3.24 5.78
N CYS A 242 -8.28 2.62 6.93
CA CYS A 242 -7.48 2.92 8.11
C CYS A 242 -6.05 2.42 7.87
N LYS A 243 -5.09 2.84 8.71
CA LYS A 243 -3.69 2.49 8.49
C LYS A 243 -3.52 1.00 8.63
N PHE A 244 -2.97 0.37 7.59
CA PHE A 244 -2.63 -1.04 7.65
C PHE A 244 -1.14 -1.34 7.45
N ASP A 245 -0.37 -0.31 7.08
CA ASP A 245 1.05 -0.32 6.74
C ASP A 245 1.85 0.44 7.81
N ASN A 246 1.81 -0.11 9.02
CA ASN A 246 2.39 0.47 10.24
C ASN A 246 3.93 0.38 10.25
N ASP A 247 4.63 1.13 11.09
CA ASP A 247 6.08 0.89 11.27
C ASP A 247 6.31 -0.50 11.88
N ARG A 248 7.41 -1.15 11.50
CA ARG A 248 7.80 -2.45 12.04
C ARG A 248 7.86 -2.48 13.58
N THR A 249 8.22 -1.38 14.26
CA THR A 249 8.24 -1.37 15.74
C THR A 249 6.86 -1.48 16.36
N GLU A 250 5.82 -1.00 15.65
CA GLU A 250 4.44 -1.02 16.15
C GLU A 250 3.89 -2.46 16.24
N PHE A 251 4.42 -3.39 15.44
CA PHE A 251 4.13 -4.81 15.59
C PHE A 251 4.62 -5.40 16.91
N GLU A 252 5.77 -4.95 17.41
CA GLU A 252 6.28 -5.41 18.70
C GLU A 252 5.35 -4.99 19.84
N GLU A 253 4.85 -3.78 19.74
CA GLU A 253 3.95 -3.20 20.73
C GLU A 253 2.62 -3.95 20.76
N MET A 254 2.05 -4.23 19.58
CA MET A 254 0.86 -5.06 19.45
C MET A 254 1.08 -6.48 20.02
N ILE A 255 2.23 -7.10 19.73
CA ILE A 255 2.59 -8.43 20.25
C ILE A 255 2.76 -8.45 21.77
N ARG A 256 3.35 -7.38 22.34
CA ARG A 256 3.58 -7.26 23.79
C ARG A 256 2.34 -6.81 24.55
N TRP A 257 1.29 -6.35 23.86
CA TRP A 257 0.08 -5.88 24.51
C TRP A 257 -0.61 -7.02 25.24
N ASN A 258 -0.60 -6.96 26.57
CA ASN A 258 -1.38 -7.86 27.41
C ASN A 258 -2.64 -7.15 27.94
N PRO A 259 -3.85 -7.48 27.46
CA PRO A 259 -5.09 -6.87 27.94
C PRO A 259 -5.40 -7.15 29.42
N GLY A 260 -4.68 -8.09 30.06
CA GLY A 260 -4.78 -8.36 31.51
C GLY A 260 -4.11 -7.33 32.43
N ASN A 261 -3.28 -6.41 31.90
CA ASN A 261 -2.53 -5.42 32.68
C ASN A 261 -2.99 -3.96 32.42
N ALA A 262 -4.30 -3.71 32.54
CA ALA A 262 -4.90 -2.37 32.57
C ALA A 262 -4.79 -1.49 31.28
N ASN A 263 -4.54 -2.07 30.11
CA ASN A 263 -4.69 -1.37 28.80
C ASN A 263 -3.96 -0.02 28.66
N LYS A 264 -2.78 0.15 29.27
CA LYS A 264 -1.96 1.33 28.96
C LYS A 264 -1.01 0.98 27.81
N CYS A 265 -1.31 1.55 26.64
CA CYS A 265 -0.31 1.82 25.62
C CYS A 265 0.95 2.34 26.34
N PRO A 266 2.11 1.69 26.20
CA PRO A 266 3.33 2.22 26.79
C PRO A 266 3.48 3.71 26.42
N SER A 267 3.84 4.55 27.38
CA SER A 267 3.97 5.99 27.14
C SER A 267 5.11 6.24 26.13
N GLY A 268 4.84 7.01 25.07
CA GLY A 268 5.84 7.41 24.08
C GLY A 268 6.04 6.45 22.89
N THR A 269 5.22 5.41 22.75
CA THR A 269 5.47 4.32 21.78
C THR A 269 4.59 4.34 20.53
N GLY A 270 3.57 5.18 20.43
CA GLY A 270 2.80 5.25 19.18
C GLY A 270 1.80 4.11 18.95
N CYS A 271 1.62 3.15 19.87
CA CYS A 271 0.49 2.20 19.86
C CYS A 271 -0.89 2.82 20.14
N SER A 272 -1.05 4.13 19.91
CA SER A 272 -2.34 4.79 19.77
C SER A 272 -2.53 5.24 18.32
N ASN A 273 -3.73 5.75 18.03
CA ASN A 273 -4.18 6.12 16.69
C ASN A 273 -3.13 6.90 15.91
N ILE A 274 -3.22 6.89 14.57
CA ILE A 274 -2.52 7.90 13.79
C ILE A 274 -2.82 9.28 14.35
N MET A 275 -1.82 10.18 14.37
CA MET A 275 -1.95 11.56 14.82
C MET A 275 -3.28 12.16 14.36
N ALA A 276 -4.03 12.67 15.34
CA ALA A 276 -5.30 13.32 15.08
C ALA A 276 -5.10 14.51 14.12
N ASP A 277 -6.06 14.69 13.23
CA ASP A 277 -6.16 15.90 12.42
C ASP A 277 -7.58 16.44 12.57
N MET A 278 -7.71 17.77 12.66
CA MET A 278 -8.98 18.39 13.06
C MET A 278 -10.13 18.12 12.07
N ARG A 279 -9.84 17.73 10.83
CA ARG A 279 -10.83 17.66 9.75
C ARG A 279 -11.32 16.25 9.47
N PHE A 280 -10.41 15.31 9.24
CA PHE A 280 -10.74 13.97 8.80
C PHE A 280 -10.72 13.00 9.98
N TYR A 281 -9.71 13.07 10.85
CA TYR A 281 -9.57 12.15 11.98
C TYR A 281 -9.33 12.91 13.29
N PRO A 282 -10.34 13.61 13.85
CA PRO A 282 -10.17 14.44 15.06
C PRO A 282 -9.78 13.62 16.30
N LYS A 283 -10.06 12.32 16.30
CA LYS A 283 -9.63 11.37 17.32
C LYS A 283 -8.53 10.43 16.83
N GLY A 284 -7.91 10.71 15.69
CA GLY A 284 -6.97 9.84 14.99
C GLY A 284 -7.66 8.70 14.22
N ALA A 285 -6.88 7.98 13.40
CA ALA A 285 -7.33 6.82 12.64
C ALA A 285 -6.86 5.51 13.28
N ALA A 286 -7.62 4.43 13.07
CA ALA A 286 -7.25 3.10 13.56
C ALA A 286 -6.01 2.54 12.85
N LYS A 287 -5.30 1.64 13.53
CA LYS A 287 -4.14 0.91 13.01
C LYS A 287 -4.44 -0.58 12.99
N ALA A 288 -4.47 -1.18 11.81
CA ALA A 288 -4.58 -2.62 11.61
C ALA A 288 -3.21 -3.21 11.28
N HIS A 289 -2.75 -4.22 11.99
CA HIS A 289 -1.39 -4.75 11.83
C HIS A 289 -1.35 -5.83 10.74
N PHE A 290 -1.74 -5.48 9.51
CA PHE A 290 -1.68 -6.39 8.36
C PHE A 290 -0.32 -6.36 7.66
N THR A 291 0.27 -5.17 7.52
CA THR A 291 1.58 -4.98 6.89
C THR A 291 2.43 -4.03 7.72
N ALA A 292 3.73 -4.26 7.69
CA ALA A 292 4.72 -3.31 8.18
C ALA A 292 5.33 -2.57 6.99
N HIS A 293 5.69 -1.31 7.19
CA HIS A 293 6.37 -0.46 6.22
C HIS A 293 7.63 0.17 6.83
N ASN A 294 8.46 0.78 5.99
CA ASN A 294 9.76 1.33 6.36
C ASN A 294 10.75 0.27 6.90
N ALA A 295 10.54 -1.00 6.52
CA ALA A 295 11.38 -2.15 6.86
C ALA A 295 12.62 -2.21 5.95
N LYS A 296 13.46 -1.17 6.03
CA LYS A 296 14.56 -0.91 5.09
C LYS A 296 15.82 -1.75 5.32
N ASP A 297 15.92 -2.45 6.45
CA ASP A 297 17.04 -3.37 6.74
C ASP A 297 16.55 -4.82 6.57
N PRO A 298 17.02 -5.55 5.54
CA PRO A 298 16.62 -6.96 5.33
C PRO A 298 16.97 -7.88 6.49
N VAL A 299 18.09 -7.66 7.19
CA VAL A 299 18.52 -8.50 8.31
C VAL A 299 17.59 -8.29 9.50
N GLU A 300 17.23 -7.05 9.77
CA GLU A 300 16.24 -6.73 10.80
C GLU A 300 14.86 -7.27 10.42
N THR A 301 14.44 -7.07 9.17
CA THR A 301 13.15 -7.53 8.65
C THR A 301 12.99 -9.04 8.75
N LYS A 302 14.03 -9.80 8.40
CA LYS A 302 14.06 -11.24 8.58
C LYS A 302 13.79 -11.64 10.03
N ARG A 303 14.44 -10.98 11.00
CA ARG A 303 14.24 -11.24 12.44
C ARG A 303 12.81 -10.97 12.88
N TRP A 304 12.19 -9.90 12.37
CA TRP A 304 10.78 -9.60 12.61
C TRP A 304 9.85 -10.70 12.09
N ILE A 305 10.04 -11.09 10.83
CA ILE A 305 9.23 -12.15 10.20
C ILE A 305 9.42 -13.49 10.94
N ASP A 306 10.67 -13.87 11.26
CA ASP A 306 10.99 -15.09 12.02
C ASP A 306 10.25 -15.10 13.38
N ARG A 307 10.27 -13.98 14.10
CA ARG A 307 9.59 -13.83 15.39
C ARG A 307 8.06 -13.90 15.27
N ILE A 308 7.48 -13.21 14.28
CA ILE A 308 6.03 -13.23 14.03
C ILE A 308 5.60 -14.66 13.70
N ASN A 309 6.33 -15.34 12.82
CA ASN A 309 6.04 -16.71 12.43
C ASN A 309 6.15 -17.68 13.62
N ASP A 310 7.22 -17.60 14.42
CA ASP A 310 7.38 -18.44 15.61
C ASP A 310 6.19 -18.31 16.57
N ARG A 311 5.75 -17.08 16.83
CA ARG A 311 4.56 -16.85 17.67
C ARG A 311 3.28 -17.36 17.02
N TYR A 312 3.11 -17.16 15.71
CA TYR A 312 1.94 -17.62 14.97
C TYR A 312 1.83 -19.15 15.02
N GLN A 313 2.92 -19.87 14.74
CA GLN A 313 2.96 -21.33 14.78
C GLN A 313 2.71 -21.90 16.19
N LYS A 314 3.11 -21.17 17.24
CA LYS A 314 2.86 -21.54 18.64
C LYS A 314 1.47 -21.14 19.16
N GLY A 315 0.62 -20.51 18.34
CA GLY A 315 -0.67 -19.98 18.79
C GLY A 315 -0.56 -18.81 19.77
N LEU A 316 0.59 -18.13 19.80
CA LEU A 316 0.91 -17.00 20.67
C LEU A 316 0.82 -15.64 19.96
N TYR A 317 0.43 -15.63 18.68
CA TYR A 317 0.20 -14.39 17.93
C TYR A 317 -1.15 -13.79 18.35
N PRO A 318 -1.23 -12.46 18.61
CA PRO A 318 -2.48 -11.84 19.03
C PRO A 318 -3.61 -12.04 18.03
N THR A 319 -4.80 -12.38 18.53
CA THR A 319 -6.02 -12.45 17.71
C THR A 319 -6.64 -11.08 17.47
N LYS A 320 -6.25 -10.08 18.26
CA LYS A 320 -6.69 -8.69 18.13
C LYS A 320 -5.55 -7.84 17.59
N ILE A 321 -5.62 -7.54 16.29
CA ILE A 321 -4.55 -6.86 15.54
C ILE A 321 -4.92 -5.42 15.16
N ILE A 322 -6.12 -4.96 15.50
CA ILE A 322 -6.58 -3.61 15.25
C ILE A 322 -6.53 -2.82 16.54
N ILE A 323 -5.90 -1.65 16.49
CA ILE A 323 -5.75 -0.74 17.63
C ILE A 323 -6.50 0.55 17.33
N TYR A 324 -7.41 0.92 18.23
CA TYR A 324 -8.07 2.22 18.19
C TYR A 324 -8.38 2.74 19.60
N GLN A 325 -7.97 3.99 19.89
CA GLN A 325 -8.20 4.67 21.17
C GLN A 325 -7.84 3.83 22.39
N GLY A 326 -6.67 3.18 22.38
CA GLY A 326 -6.20 2.37 23.50
C GLY A 326 -6.97 1.06 23.69
N LYS A 327 -7.69 0.60 22.67
CA LYS A 327 -8.44 -0.66 22.69
C LYS A 327 -8.04 -1.54 21.50
N LEU A 328 -8.09 -2.85 21.75
CA LEU A 328 -7.81 -3.89 20.77
C LEU A 328 -9.11 -4.46 20.20
N PHE A 329 -9.13 -4.66 18.89
CA PHE A 329 -10.22 -5.24 18.11
C PHE A 329 -9.68 -6.39 17.24
N ALA A 330 -10.50 -7.44 17.08
CA ALA A 330 -10.21 -8.56 16.20
C ALA A 330 -10.55 -8.22 14.75
N THR A 331 -11.65 -7.50 14.52
CA THR A 331 -12.16 -7.22 13.18
C THR A 331 -12.63 -5.76 13.01
N GLY A 332 -12.75 -5.32 11.76
CA GLY A 332 -13.32 -4.02 11.44
C GLY A 332 -14.78 -3.89 11.87
N GLU A 333 -15.55 -4.98 11.88
CA GLU A 333 -16.92 -4.99 12.37
C GLU A 333 -17.01 -4.75 13.88
N GLU A 334 -16.13 -5.36 14.69
CA GLU A 334 -16.05 -5.10 16.14
C GLU A 334 -15.71 -3.63 16.41
N LEU A 335 -14.76 -3.09 15.64
CA LEU A 335 -14.37 -1.68 15.71
C LEU A 335 -15.54 -0.76 15.34
N ARG A 336 -16.21 -1.03 14.21
CA ARG A 336 -17.32 -0.23 13.67
C ARG A 336 -18.53 -0.23 14.59
N ALA A 337 -18.87 -1.37 15.19
CA ALA A 337 -19.98 -1.46 16.14
C ALA A 337 -19.77 -0.54 17.36
N LYS A 338 -18.51 -0.33 17.76
CA LYS A 338 -18.15 0.52 18.90
C LYS A 338 -17.90 1.98 18.52
N TYR A 339 -17.40 2.21 17.31
CA TYR A 339 -17.04 3.52 16.77
C TYR A 339 -17.65 3.71 15.38
N PRO A 340 -19.00 3.83 15.29
CA PRO A 340 -19.67 3.98 14.01
C PRO A 340 -19.27 5.27 13.29
N GLU A 341 -18.74 6.26 14.00
CA GLU A 341 -18.30 7.55 13.47
C GLU A 341 -16.91 7.53 12.81
N LEU A 342 -16.17 6.43 12.89
CA LEU A 342 -14.81 6.36 12.33
C LEU A 342 -14.85 6.57 10.81
N PRO A 343 -14.14 7.54 10.21
CA PRO A 343 -14.31 7.83 8.79
C PRO A 343 -13.62 6.82 7.86
N CYS A 344 -12.55 6.18 8.32
CA CYS A 344 -11.81 5.20 7.53
C CYS A 344 -12.48 3.82 7.52
N LEU A 345 -12.14 3.01 6.53
CA LEU A 345 -12.62 1.66 6.31
C LEU A 345 -11.66 0.63 6.90
N LEU A 346 -12.22 -0.38 7.57
CA LEU A 346 -11.60 -1.63 8.04
C LEU A 346 -12.68 -2.69 8.12
#